data_AF-A0A524B602-F1
#
_entry.id   AF-A0A524B602-F1
#
_cell.length_a   1.000
_cell.length_b   1.000
_cell.length_c   1.000
_cell.angle_alpha   90.00
_cell.angle_beta   90.00
_cell.angle_gamma   90.00
#
_symmetry.space_group_name_H-M   'P 1'
#
loop_
_entity.id
_entity.type
_entity.pdbx_description
1 polymer ?
#
loop_
_entity_poly.entity_id
_entity_poly.type
_entity_poly.pdbx_seq_one_letter_code
_entity_poly.pdbx_strand_id
1 'polypeptide(L)'
;MTTRRSSVRDRGSVAVEVVLLTPVLIVFTLFAVFGGRATEAMSDVRHAADQGARAASMVSRARMEMVARDAVLTDLRNRNITCSDPGVVTSLDPSRRFVTVAVTCRPDDRDLGLLNASMPELHASSTEVIDTYRGGD
;
A
#
# COMPACT_ATOMS: atom_id res chain seq x y z
N MET A 1 -9.39 -67.88 -22.62
CA MET A 1 -8.98 -66.85 -23.59
C MET A 1 -10.00 -65.72 -23.54
N THR A 2 -9.78 -64.69 -22.71
CA THR A 2 -10.51 -63.42 -22.83
C THR A 2 -9.62 -62.30 -22.34
N THR A 3 -9.42 -61.37 -23.25
CA THR A 3 -8.35 -60.38 -23.30
C THR A 3 -8.71 -59.18 -22.44
N ARG A 4 -7.77 -58.77 -21.59
CA ARG A 4 -7.78 -57.53 -20.81
C ARG A 4 -7.85 -56.33 -21.76
N ARG A 5 -8.85 -55.45 -21.58
CA ARG A 5 -8.90 -54.14 -22.29
C ARG A 5 -8.95 -53.01 -21.28
N SER A 6 -7.77 -52.58 -20.82
CA SER A 6 -7.58 -51.31 -20.11
C SER A 6 -7.64 -50.17 -21.12
N SER A 7 -8.80 -49.56 -21.24
CA SER A 7 -9.05 -48.41 -22.10
C SER A 7 -8.53 -47.14 -21.45
N VAL A 8 -7.35 -46.70 -21.88
CA VAL A 8 -6.81 -45.34 -21.70
C VAL A 8 -7.80 -44.35 -22.32
N ARG A 9 -8.77 -43.85 -21.57
CA ARG A 9 -9.70 -42.79 -22.01
C ARG A 9 -9.86 -41.62 -21.03
N ASP A 10 -9.26 -41.67 -19.84
CA ASP A 10 -9.31 -40.54 -18.88
C ASP A 10 -8.34 -39.40 -19.18
N ARG A 11 -7.28 -39.62 -19.96
CA ARG A 11 -6.26 -38.58 -20.24
C ARG A 11 -6.79 -37.42 -21.09
N GLY A 12 -7.82 -37.67 -21.90
CA GLY A 12 -8.46 -36.62 -22.71
C GLY A 12 -9.40 -35.72 -21.90
N SER A 13 -10.08 -36.27 -20.89
CA SER A 13 -10.98 -35.50 -20.01
C SER A 13 -10.18 -34.56 -19.12
N VAL A 14 -9.11 -35.04 -18.49
CA VAL A 14 -8.27 -34.23 -17.60
C VAL A 14 -7.57 -33.11 -18.39
N ALA A 15 -7.07 -33.39 -19.60
CA ALA A 15 -6.43 -32.36 -20.42
C ALA A 15 -7.41 -31.25 -20.85
N VAL A 16 -8.64 -31.61 -21.26
CA VAL A 16 -9.66 -30.62 -21.66
C VAL A 16 -10.15 -29.81 -20.46
N GLU A 17 -10.35 -30.43 -19.31
CA GLU A 17 -10.73 -29.76 -18.06
C GLU A 17 -9.67 -28.76 -17.60
N VAL A 18 -8.39 -29.15 -17.65
CA VAL A 18 -7.27 -28.25 -17.32
C VAL A 18 -7.18 -27.09 -18.32
N VAL A 19 -7.38 -27.32 -19.62
CA VAL A 19 -7.34 -26.25 -20.64
C VAL A 19 -8.45 -25.21 -20.40
N LEU A 20 -9.62 -25.63 -19.92
CA LEU A 20 -10.72 -24.72 -19.57
C LEU A 20 -10.52 -24.02 -18.22
N LEU A 21 -9.94 -24.70 -17.23
CA LEU A 21 -9.70 -24.13 -15.89
C LEU A 21 -8.50 -23.17 -15.85
N THR A 22 -7.45 -23.46 -16.59
CA THR A 22 -6.20 -22.66 -16.61
C THR A 22 -6.45 -21.17 -16.85
N PRO A 23 -7.20 -20.73 -17.88
CA PRO A 23 -7.44 -19.29 -18.08
C PRO A 23 -8.21 -18.66 -16.93
N VAL A 24 -9.17 -19.36 -16.31
CA VAL A 24 -9.91 -18.88 -15.14
C VAL A 24 -8.97 -18.69 -13.95
N LEU A 25 -8.08 -19.66 -13.71
CA LEU A 25 -7.07 -19.56 -12.65
C LEU A 25 -6.10 -18.41 -12.91
N ILE A 26 -5.68 -18.20 -14.17
CA ILE A 26 -4.84 -17.04 -14.54
C ILE A 26 -5.56 -15.74 -14.20
N VAL A 27 -6.81 -15.56 -14.63
CA VAL A 27 -7.61 -14.36 -14.31
C VAL A 27 -7.75 -14.18 -12.79
N PHE A 28 -8.01 -15.26 -12.06
CA PHE A 28 -8.11 -15.23 -10.60
C PHE A 28 -6.80 -14.81 -9.93
N THR A 29 -5.66 -15.34 -10.38
CA THR A 29 -4.34 -14.93 -9.87
C THR A 29 -4.01 -13.48 -10.20
N LEU A 30 -4.33 -13.01 -11.41
CA LEU A 30 -4.15 -11.60 -11.78
C LEU A 30 -5.00 -10.69 -10.90
N PHE A 31 -6.26 -11.05 -10.66
CA PHE A 31 -7.14 -10.32 -9.76
C PHE A 31 -6.61 -10.32 -8.32
N ALA A 32 -6.11 -11.45 -7.82
CA ALA A 32 -5.53 -11.55 -6.49
C ALA A 32 -4.25 -10.69 -6.34
N VAL A 33 -3.36 -10.70 -7.34
CA VAL A 33 -2.16 -9.86 -7.37
C VAL A 33 -2.55 -8.38 -7.42
N PHE A 34 -3.50 -8.01 -8.27
CA PHE A 34 -3.99 -6.64 -8.38
C PHE A 34 -4.59 -6.14 -7.06
N GLY A 35 -5.47 -6.93 -6.44
CA GLY A 35 -6.04 -6.63 -5.13
C GLY A 35 -4.98 -6.54 -4.04
N GLY A 36 -3.99 -7.44 -4.06
CA GLY A 36 -2.87 -7.45 -3.12
C GLY A 36 -2.04 -6.16 -3.18
N ARG A 37 -1.64 -5.74 -4.38
CA ARG A 37 -0.83 -4.51 -4.57
C ARG A 37 -1.57 -3.25 -4.09
N ALA A 38 -2.88 -3.18 -4.28
CA ALA A 38 -3.69 -2.06 -3.78
C ALA A 38 -3.64 -1.97 -2.24
N THR A 39 -3.67 -3.12 -1.56
CA THR A 39 -3.59 -3.15 -0.08
C THR A 39 -2.18 -2.87 0.45
N GLU A 40 -1.15 -3.25 -0.29
CA GLU A 40 0.26 -3.00 0.03
C GLU A 40 0.55 -1.50 0.01
N ALA A 41 0.16 -0.81 -1.07
CA ALA A 41 0.34 0.63 -1.20
C ALA A 41 -0.34 1.42 -0.06
N MET A 42 -1.55 1.03 0.33
CA MET A 42 -2.26 1.68 1.45
C MET A 42 -1.53 1.45 2.78
N SER A 43 -1.06 0.22 3.03
CA SER A 43 -0.30 -0.11 4.24
C SER A 43 0.98 0.72 4.33
N ASP A 44 1.66 0.93 3.21
CA ASP A 44 2.88 1.71 3.18
C ASP A 44 2.66 3.21 3.42
N VAL A 45 1.64 3.81 2.79
CA VAL A 45 1.30 5.23 3.03
C VAL A 45 0.91 5.44 4.50
N ARG A 46 0.21 4.46 5.10
CA ARG A 46 -0.11 4.48 6.52
C ARG A 46 1.14 4.39 7.39
N HIS A 47 2.07 3.51 7.06
CA HIS A 47 3.36 3.43 7.74
C HIS A 47 4.16 4.73 7.65
N ALA A 48 4.17 5.39 6.49
CA ALA A 48 4.83 6.68 6.33
C ALA A 48 4.19 7.75 7.22
N ALA A 49 2.85 7.77 7.31
CA ALA A 49 2.13 8.67 8.22
C ALA A 49 2.47 8.40 9.69
N ASP A 50 2.56 7.13 10.11
CA ASP A 50 2.97 6.74 11.46
C ASP A 50 4.38 7.23 11.79
N GLN A 51 5.34 7.06 10.86
CA GLN A 51 6.71 7.56 11.04
C GLN A 51 6.75 9.09 11.13
N GLY A 52 5.96 9.78 10.29
CA GLY A 52 5.83 11.23 10.34
C GLY A 52 5.28 11.73 11.67
N ALA A 53 4.20 11.13 12.18
CA ALA A 53 3.57 11.50 13.44
C ALA A 53 4.52 11.27 14.63
N ARG A 54 5.24 10.15 14.62
CA ARG A 54 6.23 9.83 15.65
C ARG A 54 7.44 10.77 15.62
N ALA A 55 7.94 11.12 14.43
CA ALA A 55 9.04 12.07 14.30
C ALA A 55 8.62 13.48 14.77
N ALA A 56 7.39 13.89 14.42
CA ALA A 56 6.83 15.17 14.85
C ALA A 56 6.64 15.25 16.38
N SER A 57 6.22 14.16 17.02
CA SER A 57 5.94 14.15 18.47
C SER A 57 7.17 14.31 19.35
N MET A 58 8.38 14.10 18.78
CA MET A 58 9.66 14.16 19.49
C MET A 58 10.40 15.50 19.34
N VAL A 59 9.89 16.42 18.50
CA VAL A 59 10.57 17.69 18.18
C VAL A 59 9.77 18.91 18.64
N SER A 60 10.40 20.08 18.65
CA SER A 60 9.72 21.32 18.99
C SER A 60 8.67 21.70 17.93
N ARG A 61 7.66 22.44 18.37
CA ARG A 61 6.48 22.83 17.55
C ARG A 61 6.88 23.50 16.24
N ALA A 62 7.90 24.37 16.28
CA ALA A 62 8.39 25.10 15.12
C ALA A 62 9.01 24.20 14.04
N ARG A 63 9.43 22.98 14.39
CA ARG A 63 10.07 22.04 13.47
C ARG A 63 9.18 20.85 13.09
N MET A 64 8.03 20.67 13.74
CA MET A 64 7.15 19.50 13.52
C MET A 64 6.82 19.28 12.06
N GLU A 65 6.37 20.32 11.35
CA GLU A 65 5.96 20.20 9.95
C GLU A 65 7.12 19.77 9.06
N MET A 66 8.29 20.41 9.22
CA MET A 66 9.50 20.08 8.47
C MET A 66 9.96 18.63 8.73
N VAL A 67 10.03 18.23 10.00
CA VAL A 67 10.54 16.91 10.41
C VAL A 67 9.56 15.80 10.03
N ALA A 68 8.25 16.03 10.19
CA ALA A 68 7.23 15.09 9.74
C ALA A 68 7.31 14.87 8.23
N ARG A 69 7.43 15.97 7.46
CA ARG A 69 7.55 15.90 6.01
C ARG A 69 8.79 15.15 5.58
N ASP A 70 9.95 15.44 6.17
CA ASP A 70 11.20 14.75 5.85
C ASP A 70 11.14 13.24 6.18
N ALA A 71 10.56 12.89 7.33
CA ALA A 71 10.37 11.49 7.74
C ALA A 71 9.44 10.73 6.78
N VAL A 72 8.30 11.33 6.40
CA VAL A 72 7.35 10.74 5.43
C VAL A 72 8.03 10.54 4.07
N LEU A 73 8.70 11.57 3.55
CA LEU A 73 9.38 11.49 2.24
C LEU A 73 10.50 10.46 2.23
N THR A 74 11.23 10.33 3.34
CA THR A 74 12.29 9.33 3.49
C THR A 74 11.72 7.92 3.55
N ASP A 75 10.62 7.70 4.30
CA ASP A 75 9.98 6.38 4.37
C ASP A 75 9.41 5.95 3.01
N LEU A 76 8.72 6.86 2.30
CA LEU A 76 8.19 6.60 0.95
C LEU A 76 9.31 6.24 -0.05
N ARG A 77 10.45 6.94 0.02
CA ARG A 77 11.64 6.63 -0.80
C ARG A 77 12.24 5.27 -0.47
N ASN A 78 12.35 4.92 0.81
CA ASN A 78 12.92 3.64 1.25
C ASN A 78 12.05 2.45 0.83
N ARG A 79 10.72 2.64 0.80
CA ARG A 79 9.76 1.64 0.31
C ARG A 79 9.61 1.64 -1.21
N ASN A 80 10.36 2.50 -1.91
CA ASN A 80 10.39 2.60 -3.37
C ASN A 80 9.01 2.94 -3.98
N ILE A 81 8.20 3.72 -3.26
CA ILE A 81 6.87 4.15 -3.68
C ILE A 81 7.01 5.42 -4.52
N THR A 82 6.55 5.34 -5.77
CA THR A 82 6.58 6.49 -6.68
C THR A 82 5.28 7.27 -6.51
N CYS A 83 5.25 8.20 -5.56
CA CYS A 83 4.16 9.16 -5.42
C CYS A 83 4.43 10.38 -6.31
N SER A 84 3.50 10.71 -7.21
CA SER A 84 3.51 12.02 -7.87
C SER A 84 2.98 13.06 -6.88
N ASP A 85 3.89 13.91 -6.37
CA ASP A 85 3.61 14.99 -5.42
C ASP A 85 2.95 14.54 -4.10
N PRO A 86 3.72 13.93 -3.17
CA PRO A 86 3.20 13.54 -1.86
C PRO A 86 2.85 14.78 -1.01
N GLY A 87 1.56 14.92 -0.69
CA GLY A 87 1.06 15.95 0.21
C GLY A 87 1.21 15.49 1.65
N VAL A 88 1.87 16.31 2.49
CA VAL A 88 2.01 16.05 3.93
C VAL A 88 1.43 17.23 4.68
N VAL A 89 0.44 16.97 5.54
CA VAL A 89 -0.21 17.97 6.37
C VAL A 89 -0.06 17.57 7.82
N THR A 90 0.55 18.43 8.62
CA THR A 90 0.66 18.26 10.07
C THR A 90 -0.32 19.16 10.79
N SER A 91 -1.15 18.60 11.66
CA SER A 91 -2.10 19.35 12.47
C SER A 91 -1.94 19.03 13.95
N LEU A 92 -2.25 20.00 14.78
CA LEU A 92 -2.24 19.89 16.23
C LEU A 92 -3.68 19.89 16.74
N ASP A 93 -3.98 19.01 17.68
CA ASP A 93 -5.25 19.02 18.38
C ASP A 93 -5.39 20.30 19.24
N PRO A 94 -6.61 20.81 19.55
CA PRO A 94 -6.79 21.99 20.39
C PRO A 94 -6.14 21.86 21.78
N SER A 95 -6.04 20.64 22.30
CA SER A 95 -5.34 20.37 23.57
C SER A 95 -3.81 20.48 23.47
N ARG A 96 -3.27 20.59 22.25
CA ARG A 96 -1.83 20.66 21.92
C ARG A 96 -0.99 19.50 22.46
N ARG A 97 -1.65 18.38 22.80
CA ARG A 97 -1.06 17.13 23.29
C ARG A 97 -0.93 16.06 22.22
N PHE A 98 -1.65 16.21 21.12
CA PHE A 98 -1.65 15.26 20.01
C PHE A 98 -1.23 15.97 18.73
N VAL A 99 -0.40 15.30 17.95
CA VAL A 99 -0.03 15.70 16.59
C VAL A 99 -0.59 14.67 15.62
N THR A 100 -1.25 15.15 14.57
CA THR A 100 -1.78 14.32 13.50
C THR A 100 -1.03 14.64 12.22
N VAL A 101 -0.52 13.61 11.55
CA VAL A 101 0.14 13.72 10.26
C VAL A 101 -0.71 13.00 9.24
N ALA A 102 -1.22 13.75 8.26
CA ALA A 102 -1.94 13.23 7.12
C ALA A 102 -1.04 13.23 5.89
N VAL A 103 -1.06 12.12 5.16
CA VAL A 103 -0.30 11.90 3.94
C VAL A 103 -1.27 11.61 2.81
N THR A 104 -1.12 12.35 1.72
CA THR A 104 -1.83 12.11 0.46
C THR A 104 -0.82 11.72 -0.62
N CYS A 105 -1.12 10.66 -1.35
CA CYS A 105 -0.23 10.17 -2.40
C CYS A 105 -1.05 9.68 -3.59
N ARG A 106 -0.70 10.15 -4.78
CA ARG A 106 -1.09 9.52 -6.04
C ARG A 106 0.03 8.58 -6.50
N PRO A 107 -0.20 7.26 -6.53
CA PRO A 107 0.76 6.33 -7.13
C PRO A 107 0.83 6.56 -8.65
N ASP A 108 2.03 6.43 -9.24
CA ASP A 108 2.23 6.59 -10.68
C ASP A 108 1.49 5.48 -11.47
N ASP A 109 0.67 5.89 -12.46
CA ASP A 109 -0.20 5.01 -13.25
C ASP A 109 0.58 4.15 -14.30
N ARG A 110 1.91 4.20 -14.30
CA ARG A 110 2.76 3.50 -15.30
C ARG A 110 2.50 2.00 -15.40
N ASP A 111 2.10 1.37 -14.29
CA ASP A 111 1.78 -0.07 -14.24
C ASP A 111 0.34 -0.39 -14.70
N LEU A 112 -0.54 0.61 -14.84
CA LEU A 112 -1.96 0.43 -15.16
C LEU A 112 -2.35 0.76 -16.61
N GLY A 113 -1.39 1.20 -17.42
CA GLY A 113 -1.62 1.65 -18.80
C GLY A 113 -2.31 0.62 -19.71
N LEU A 114 -2.21 -0.69 -19.41
CA LEU A 114 -2.89 -1.74 -20.18
C LEU A 114 -4.41 -1.78 -19.94
N LEU A 115 -4.88 -1.29 -18.78
CA LEU A 115 -6.28 -1.36 -18.36
C LEU A 115 -7.00 -0.02 -18.48
N ASN A 116 -6.33 1.04 -18.93
CA ASN A 116 -6.84 2.42 -18.97
C ASN A 116 -7.52 2.83 -17.64
N ALA A 117 -6.98 2.35 -16.53
CA ALA A 117 -7.49 2.59 -15.19
C ALA A 117 -6.55 3.56 -14.46
N SER A 118 -7.12 4.58 -13.82
CA SER A 118 -6.39 5.48 -12.93
C SER A 118 -6.54 5.00 -11.49
N MET A 119 -5.45 4.93 -10.73
CA MET A 119 -5.57 4.66 -9.29
C MET A 119 -6.18 5.87 -8.55
N PRO A 120 -7.09 5.65 -7.59
CA PRO A 120 -7.57 6.73 -6.74
C PRO A 120 -6.45 7.27 -5.86
N GLU A 121 -6.58 8.53 -5.44
CA GLU A 121 -5.65 9.14 -4.49
C GLU A 121 -5.72 8.40 -3.15
N LEU A 122 -4.55 8.01 -2.64
CA LEU A 122 -4.42 7.33 -1.37
C LEU A 122 -4.31 8.38 -0.26
N HIS A 123 -5.10 8.21 0.78
CA HIS A 123 -5.10 9.08 1.95
C HIS A 123 -4.90 8.23 3.21
N ALA A 124 -3.88 8.56 4.00
CA ALA A 124 -3.69 7.97 5.32
C ALA A 124 -3.34 9.06 6.32
N SER A 125 -3.74 8.86 7.58
CA SER A 125 -3.38 9.77 8.67
C SER A 125 -3.04 8.97 9.92
N SER A 126 -2.10 9.50 10.69
CA SER A 126 -1.72 8.93 11.98
C SER A 126 -1.64 10.02 13.05
N THR A 127 -1.99 9.67 14.27
CA THR A 127 -2.03 10.59 15.42
C THR A 127 -1.16 10.03 16.53
N GLU A 128 -0.25 10.85 17.04
CA GLU A 128 0.68 10.51 18.11
C GLU A 128 0.60 11.51 19.25
N VAL A 129 0.93 11.05 20.46
CA VAL A 129 1.01 11.89 21.65
C VAL A 129 2.35 12.63 21.64
N ILE A 130 2.31 13.95 21.81
CA ILE A 130 3.50 14.81 21.90
C ILE A 130 4.21 14.55 23.22
N ASP A 131 5.49 14.19 23.15
CA ASP A 131 6.33 14.08 24.33
C ASP A 131 6.85 15.47 24.72
N THR A 132 6.13 16.11 25.65
CA THR A 132 6.47 17.43 26.17
C THR A 132 7.82 17.48 26.89
N TYR A 133 8.38 16.35 27.30
CA TYR A 133 9.71 16.33 27.95
C TYR A 133 10.86 16.37 26.94
N ARG A 134 10.62 15.93 25.70
CA ARG A 134 11.62 15.94 24.62
C ARG A 134 11.46 17.13 23.67
N GLY A 135 10.24 17.55 23.39
CA GLY A 135 9.91 18.61 22.44
C GLY A 135 10.05 20.02 23.00
N GLY A 136 11.01 20.24 23.93
CA GLY A 136 11.17 21.46 24.72
C GLY A 136 10.75 22.73 23.98
N ASP A 137 9.79 23.44 24.57
CA ASP A 137 9.24 24.69 24.03
C ASP A 137 10.33 25.77 23.88
#